data_AF-A0AAE4IPR9-F1
#
_entry.id   AF-A0AAE4IPR9-F1
#
_cell.length_a   1.000
_cell.length_b   1.000
_cell.length_c   1.000
_cell.angle_alpha   90.00
_cell.angle_beta   90.00
_cell.angle_gamma   90.00
#
_symmetry.space_group_name_H-M   'P 1'
#
loop_
_entity.id
_entity.type
_entity.pdbx_description
1 polymer ?
#
loop_
_entity_poly.entity_id
_entity_poly.type
_entity_poly.pdbx_seq_one_letter_code
_entity_poly.pdbx_strand_id
1 'polypeptide(L)' 'MIDRVMAIIGLLMLGAFLIVVPLFVPHISLIIVVSGCAALATYDTWRHLAGRKSE' A
#
# COMPACT_ATOMS: atom_id res chain seq x y z
N MET A 1 -8.22 12.55 16.81
CA MET A 1 -6.73 12.67 16.71
C MET A 1 -6.08 11.31 16.50
N ILE A 2 -6.48 10.30 17.28
CA ILE A 2 -6.05 8.90 17.15
C ILE A 2 -6.27 8.35 15.73
N ASP A 3 -7.39 8.66 15.06
CA ASP A 3 -7.62 8.27 13.66
C ASP A 3 -6.49 8.66 12.68
N ARG A 4 -6.00 9.91 12.76
CA ARG A 4 -4.89 10.36 11.90
C ARG A 4 -3.59 9.63 12.22
N VAL A 5 -3.34 9.37 13.49
CA VAL A 5 -2.15 8.65 13.93
C VAL A 5 -2.20 7.19 13.46
N MET A 6 -3.35 6.52 13.58
CA MET A 6 -3.54 5.15 13.10
C MET A 6 -3.40 5.06 11.57
N ALA A 7 -3.91 6.04 10.83
CA ALA A 7 -3.73 6.11 9.38
C ALA A 7 -2.25 6.24 8.98
N ILE A 8 -1.48 7.09 9.68
CA ILE A 8 -0.05 7.28 9.42
C ILE A 8 0.73 6.00 9.76
N ILE A 9 0.43 5.35 10.89
CA ILE A 9 1.07 4.10 11.30
C ILE A 9 0.78 2.99 10.28
N GLY A 10 -0.47 2.87 9.81
CA GLY A 10 -0.85 1.93 8.76
C GLY A 10 -0.08 2.17 7.45
N LEU A 11 0.07 3.43 7.04
CA LEU A 11 0.85 3.83 5.86
C LEU A 11 2.34 3.47 6.01
N LEU A 12 2.92 3.71 7.18
CA LEU A 12 4.32 3.36 7.46
C LEU A 12 4.52 1.84 7.47
N MET A 13 3.60 1.07 8.04
CA MET A 13 3.66 -0.40 8.01
C MET A 13 3.54 -0.94 6.58
N LEU A 14 2.65 -0.37 5.76
CA LEU A 14 2.51 -0.74 4.34
C LEU A 14 3.81 -0.48 3.58
N GLY A 15 4.40 0.70 3.75
CA GLY A 15 5.68 1.05 3.14
C GLY A 15 6.82 0.14 3.59
N ALA A 16 6.89 -0.14 4.90
CA ALA A 16 7.89 -1.05 5.46
C ALA A 16 7.75 -2.47 4.91
N PHE A 17 6.53 -2.98 4.76
CA PHE A 17 6.27 -4.29 4.16
C PHE A 17 6.69 -4.35 2.69
N LEU A 18 6.36 -3.32 1.91
CA LEU A 18 6.77 -3.21 0.50
C LEU A 18 8.30 -3.21 0.33
N ILE A 19 9.05 -2.68 1.30
CA ILE A 19 10.51 -2.59 1.24
C ILE A 19 11.17 -3.87 1.79
N VAL A 20 10.67 -4.42 2.90
CA VAL A 20 11.24 -5.61 3.54
C VAL A 20 11.19 -6.83 2.63
N VAL A 21 10.08 -7.05 1.91
CA VAL A 21 9.92 -8.25 1.09
C VAL A 21 10.94 -8.35 -0.06
N PRO A 22 11.11 -7.33 -0.93
CA PRO A 22 12.13 -7.40 -1.98
C PRO A 22 13.56 -7.40 -1.44
N LEU A 23 13.79 -6.85 -0.23
CA LEU A 23 15.13 -6.70 0.34
C LEU A 23 15.60 -7.97 1.08
N PHE A 24 14.71 -8.68 1.77
CA PHE A 24 15.05 -9.87 2.55
C PHE A 24 14.64 -11.20 1.89
N VAL A 25 13.71 -11.19 0.93
CA VAL A 25 13.24 -12.41 0.25
C VAL A 25 13.19 -12.19 -1.28
N PRO A 26 14.34 -12.14 -1.96
CA PRO A 26 14.43 -11.82 -3.39
C PRO A 26 14.06 -13.03 -4.27
N HIS A 27 12.81 -13.48 -4.19
CA HIS A 27 12.21 -14.38 -5.19
C HIS A 27 11.42 -13.56 -6.21
N ILE A 28 11.68 -13.77 -7.50
CA ILE A 28 11.03 -13.01 -8.58
C ILE A 28 9.50 -13.07 -8.50
N SER A 29 8.94 -14.23 -8.12
CA SER A 29 7.50 -14.40 -7.92
C SER A 29 6.94 -13.49 -6.82
N LEU A 30 7.67 -13.31 -5.71
CA LEU A 30 7.26 -12.45 -4.60
C LEU A 30 7.32 -10.97 -4.96
N ILE A 31 8.33 -10.55 -5.72
CA ILE A 31 8.47 -9.16 -6.17
C ILE A 31 7.29 -8.77 -7.08
N ILE A 32 6.90 -9.65 -8.01
CA ILE A 32 5.76 -9.43 -8.92
C ILE A 32 4.46 -9.33 -8.12
N VAL A 33 4.26 -10.23 -7.15
CA VAL A 33 3.04 -10.21 -6.30
C VAL A 33 2.99 -8.95 -5.43
N VAL A 34 4.09 -8.57 -4.79
CA VAL A 34 4.15 -7.37 -3.93
C VAL A 34 3.96 -6.10 -4.73
N SER A 35 4.63 -5.96 -5.88
CA SER A 35 4.46 -4.79 -6.76
C SER A 35 3.03 -4.71 -7.34
N GLY A 36 2.44 -5.85 -7.72
CA GLY A 36 1.04 -5.91 -8.13
C GLY A 36 0.07 -5.52 -7.01
N CYS A 37 0.30 -6.01 -5.79
CA CYS A 37 -0.51 -5.67 -4.62
C CYS A 37 -0.39 -4.17 -4.27
N ALA A 38 0.81 -3.60 -4.35
CA ALA A 38 1.05 -2.18 -4.18
C ALA A 38 0.31 -1.33 -5.23
N ALA A 39 0.35 -1.74 -6.49
CA ALA A 39 -0.34 -1.06 -7.58
C ALA A 39 -1.86 -1.11 -7.38
N LEU A 40 -2.41 -2.27 -6.99
CA LEU A 40 -3.84 -2.43 -6.71
C LEU A 40 -4.28 -1.63 -5.48
N ALA A 41 -3.50 -1.62 -4.40
CA ALA A 41 -3.80 -0.81 -3.22
C ALA A 41 -3.77 0.70 -3.54
N THR A 42 -2.83 1.13 -4.38
CA THR A 42 -2.76 2.51 -4.89
C THR A 42 -3.97 2.83 -5.76
N TYR A 43 -4.37 1.90 -6.63
CA TYR A 43 -5.55 2.04 -7.49
C TYR A 43 -6.85 2.11 -6.68
N ASP A 44 -7.02 1.26 -5.66
CA ASP A 44 -8.18 1.27 -4.77
C ASP A 44 -8.27 2.59 -4.00
N THR A 45 -7.13 3.07 -3.48
CA THR A 45 -7.04 4.37 -2.80
C THR A 45 -7.37 5.53 -3.75
N TRP A 46 -6.85 5.49 -4.98
CA TRP A 46 -7.14 6.49 -6.02
C TRP A 46 -8.61 6.48 -6.40
N ARG A 47 -9.21 5.30 -6.58
CA ARG A 47 -10.63 5.14 -6.88
C ARG A 47 -11.50 5.62 -5.73
N HIS A 48 -11.13 5.31 -4.49
CA HIS A 48 -11.84 5.77 -3.30
C HIS A 48 -11.79 7.30 -3.19
N LEU A 49 -10.64 7.94 -3.46
CA LEU A 49 -10.50 9.39 -3.50
C LEU A 49 -11.24 10.04 -4.68
N ALA A 50 -11.13 9.47 -5.88
CA ALA A 50 -11.76 10.00 -7.09
C ALA A 50 -13.29 9.83 -7.08
N GLY A 51 -13.78 8.72 -6.51
CA GLY A 51 -15.21 8.47 -6.34
C GLY A 51 -15.91 9.45 -5.40
N ARG A 52 -15.18 10.02 -4.41
CA ARG A 52 -15.70 11.08 -3.54
C ARG A 52 -15.91 12.44 -4.24
N LYS A 53 -15.53 12.58 -5.52
CA LYS A 53 -15.78 13.81 -6.30
C LYS A 53 -17.11 13.79 -7.05
N SER A 54 -17.86 12.69 -6.99
CA SER A 54 -19.16 12.54 -7.66
C SER A 54 -20.36 12.41 -6.71
N GLU A 55 -20.19 12.74 -5.44
CA GLU A 55 -21.31 13.07 -4.52
C GLU A 55 -21.28 14.55 -4.14
#